data_AF-A0AB37HK69-F1
#
_entry.id   AF-A0AB37HK69-F1
#
_cell.length_a   1.000
_cell.length_b   1.000
_cell.length_c   1.000
_cell.angle_alpha   90.00
_cell.angle_beta   90.00
_cell.angle_gamma   90.00
#
_symmetry.space_group_name_H-M   'P 1'
#
loop_
_entity.id
_entity.type
_entity.pdbx_description
1 polymer ?
#
loop_
_entity_poly.entity_id
_entity_poly.type
_entity_poly.pdbx_seq_one_letter_code
_entity_poly.pdbx_strand_id
1 'polypeptide(L)'
;MNCPKCGSPVMQDDRFCGECGEKLIQSNGNTTAVESTNHEKVEKFKSSLNTYKNETLNESKGFFKNIFTNLDQEVSSAHTYSYKFIASLVGAGILLLLIFLLIIVPADISFFGPSKSSIVFSVLFSIIFSLALLFGITLGIVKLLNTNIGVHKVLSDFVSFNLFSTGFFFVGLLFALIKVPSFAAILILLSILLFVVSPIYLMTKYSNQFNFRFQVVYGILIYFVVASIILRILIEKSISDSLDIVNSLLTDY
;
A
#
# COMPACT_ATOMS: atom_id res chain seq x y z
N MET A 1 -48.18 10.33 34.62
CA MET A 1 -47.41 9.96 35.83
C MET A 1 -46.28 10.96 36.01
N ASN A 2 -45.52 10.94 37.12
CA ASN A 2 -44.44 11.89 37.33
C ASN A 2 -43.09 11.17 37.24
N CYS A 3 -42.08 11.84 36.67
CA CYS A 3 -40.73 11.31 36.58
C CYS A 3 -40.18 11.08 38.00
N PRO A 4 -39.64 9.89 38.31
CA PRO A 4 -39.13 9.58 39.65
C PRO A 4 -37.89 10.40 40.03
N LYS A 5 -37.23 11.06 39.07
CA LYS A 5 -35.98 11.79 39.29
C LYS A 5 -36.16 13.30 39.45
N CYS A 6 -36.98 13.92 38.60
CA CYS A 6 -37.18 15.38 38.64
C CYS A 6 -38.62 15.79 38.99
N GLY A 7 -39.54 14.84 39.13
CA GLY A 7 -40.94 15.11 39.50
C GLY A 7 -41.81 15.71 38.39
N SER A 8 -41.27 15.96 37.19
CA SER A 8 -42.04 16.52 36.08
C SER A 8 -43.13 15.56 35.57
N PRO A 9 -44.26 16.07 35.05
CA PRO A 9 -45.30 15.22 34.47
C PRO A 9 -44.79 14.57 33.18
N VAL A 10 -45.01 13.27 33.04
CA VAL A 10 -44.63 12.44 31.89
C VAL A 10 -45.82 11.57 31.45
N MET A 11 -45.96 11.35 30.15
CA MET A 11 -47.03 10.54 29.56
C MET A 11 -46.71 9.04 29.69
N GLN A 12 -47.73 8.19 29.55
CA GLN A 12 -47.63 6.77 29.90
C GLN A 12 -46.82 5.94 28.88
N ASP A 13 -46.67 6.49 27.69
CA ASP A 13 -45.94 6.01 26.53
C ASP A 13 -44.53 6.61 26.39
N ASP A 14 -44.17 7.60 27.22
CA ASP A 14 -42.85 8.21 27.21
C ASP A 14 -41.77 7.20 27.63
N ARG A 15 -40.76 7.01 26.76
CA ARG A 15 -39.58 6.17 27.08
C ARG A 15 -38.54 6.90 27.91
N PHE A 16 -38.54 8.23 27.85
CA PHE A 16 -37.61 9.11 28.56
C PHE A 16 -38.33 10.39 29.00
N CYS A 17 -37.90 10.96 30.12
CA CYS A 17 -38.38 12.26 30.57
C CYS A 17 -37.83 13.37 29.67
N GLY A 18 -38.70 14.18 29.06
CA GLY A 18 -38.30 15.30 28.19
C GLY A 18 -37.51 16.41 28.89
N GLU A 19 -37.64 16.52 30.22
CA GLU A 19 -37.00 17.58 31.01
C GLU A 19 -35.60 17.20 31.53
N CYS A 20 -35.43 15.96 32.02
CA CYS A 20 -34.17 15.54 32.65
C CYS A 20 -33.46 14.38 31.94
N GLY A 21 -34.05 13.85 30.86
CA GLY A 21 -33.50 12.73 30.08
C GLY A 21 -33.55 11.37 30.77
N GLU A 22 -34.17 11.27 31.95
CA GLU A 22 -34.22 10.01 32.70
C GLU A 22 -35.07 8.95 31.97
N LYS A 23 -34.56 7.71 31.89
CA LYS A 23 -35.27 6.60 31.23
C LYS A 23 -36.40 6.11 32.13
N LEU A 24 -37.62 6.08 31.57
CA LEU A 24 -38.81 5.63 32.29
C LEU A 24 -38.99 4.12 32.03
N ILE A 25 -38.91 3.31 33.07
CA ILE A 25 -39.03 1.85 32.96
C ILE A 25 -40.51 1.50 32.81
N GLN A 26 -40.94 1.16 31.59
CA GLN A 26 -42.26 0.57 31.38
C GLN A 26 -42.24 -0.87 31.91
N SER A 27 -43.05 -1.13 32.94
CA SER A 27 -43.21 -2.46 33.53
C SER A 27 -44.06 -3.34 32.61
N ASN A 28 -43.44 -3.91 31.58
CA ASN A 28 -43.88 -5.13 30.93
C ASN A 28 -42.67 -6.07 30.81
N GLY A 29 -42.86 -7.31 31.28
CA GLY A 29 -41.80 -8.22 31.67
C GLY A 29 -40.76 -8.61 30.61
N ASN A 30 -39.65 -9.15 31.15
CA ASN A 30 -38.45 -9.70 30.52
C ASN A 30 -37.28 -8.74 30.31
N THR A 31 -36.67 -8.32 31.42
CA THR A 31 -35.28 -7.85 31.44
C THR A 31 -34.35 -9.06 31.55
N THR A 32 -33.79 -9.52 30.44
CA THR A 32 -32.51 -10.23 30.43
C THR A 32 -31.72 -9.81 29.18
N ALA A 33 -30.52 -9.29 29.43
CA ALA A 33 -29.39 -9.16 28.50
C ALA A 33 -29.58 -8.35 27.19
N VAL A 34 -29.31 -7.04 27.24
CA VAL A 34 -28.93 -6.26 26.03
C VAL A 34 -27.72 -5.32 26.25
N GLU A 35 -27.22 -5.12 27.47
CA GLU A 35 -26.07 -4.22 27.72
C GLU A 35 -24.68 -4.89 27.71
N SER A 36 -24.59 -6.23 27.75
CA SER A 36 -23.31 -6.96 27.84
C SER A 36 -22.61 -7.21 26.50
N THR A 37 -23.32 -7.15 25.37
CA THR A 37 -22.77 -7.51 24.05
C THR A 37 -21.88 -6.45 23.43
N ASN A 38 -22.08 -5.17 23.76
CA ASN A 38 -21.30 -4.07 23.19
C ASN A 38 -19.93 -3.89 23.88
N HIS A 39 -19.86 -4.07 25.20
CA HIS A 39 -18.62 -3.94 25.95
C HIS A 39 -17.63 -5.07 25.63
N GLU A 40 -18.11 -6.31 25.50
CA GLU A 40 -17.28 -7.45 25.11
C GLU A 40 -16.72 -7.30 23.67
N LYS A 41 -17.53 -6.79 22.74
CA LYS A 41 -17.13 -6.59 21.34
C LYS A 41 -16.10 -5.46 21.19
N VAL A 42 -16.25 -4.38 21.97
CA VAL A 42 -15.29 -3.27 22.01
C VAL A 42 -13.97 -3.70 22.67
N GLU A 43 -14.01 -4.43 23.78
CA GLU A 43 -12.79 -4.95 24.42
C GLU A 43 -12.07 -6.00 23.55
N LYS A 44 -12.82 -6.87 22.88
CA LYS A 44 -12.26 -7.84 21.93
C LYS A 44 -11.63 -7.16 20.71
N PHE A 45 -12.25 -6.10 20.19
CA PHE A 45 -11.67 -5.28 19.12
C PHE A 45 -10.39 -4.59 19.59
N LYS A 46 -10.41 -3.92 20.75
CA LYS A 46 -9.26 -3.22 21.33
C LYS A 46 -8.10 -4.16 21.62
N SER A 47 -8.39 -5.34 22.19
CA SER A 47 -7.41 -6.41 22.40
C SER A 47 -6.82 -6.89 21.07
N SER A 48 -7.65 -7.18 20.07
CA SER A 48 -7.18 -7.61 18.74
C SER A 48 -6.31 -6.55 18.05
N LEU A 49 -6.64 -5.26 18.24
CA LEU A 49 -5.89 -4.13 17.69
C LEU A 49 -4.55 -3.96 18.42
N ASN A 50 -4.52 -4.11 19.75
CA ASN A 50 -3.30 -4.07 20.54
C ASN A 50 -2.35 -5.23 20.17
N THR A 51 -2.89 -6.43 19.99
CA THR A 51 -2.11 -7.59 19.53
C THR A 51 -1.57 -7.35 18.12
N TYR A 52 -2.43 -6.95 17.17
CA TYR A 52 -2.03 -6.60 15.81
C TYR A 52 -0.92 -5.54 15.80
N LYS A 53 -1.07 -4.49 16.60
CA LYS A 53 -0.10 -3.40 16.72
C LYS A 53 1.24 -3.90 17.27
N ASN A 54 1.24 -4.66 18.36
CA ASN A 54 2.47 -5.11 18.99
C ASN A 54 3.24 -6.10 18.12
N GLU A 55 2.54 -7.04 17.48
CA GLU A 55 3.14 -8.00 16.53
C GLU A 55 3.73 -7.26 15.32
N THR A 56 2.94 -6.41 14.67
CA THR A 56 3.36 -5.67 13.46
C THR A 56 4.49 -4.69 13.76
N LEU A 57 4.49 -4.02 14.92
CA LEU A 57 5.56 -3.10 15.31
C LEU A 57 6.86 -3.84 15.64
N ASN A 58 6.79 -4.98 16.31
CA ASN A 58 7.99 -5.76 16.59
C ASN A 58 8.61 -6.30 15.30
N GLU A 59 7.75 -6.80 14.40
CA GLU A 59 8.14 -7.25 13.07
C GLU A 59 8.74 -6.10 12.24
N SER A 60 8.17 -4.90 12.30
CA SER A 60 8.72 -3.72 11.60
C SER A 60 10.13 -3.36 12.02
N LYS A 61 10.43 -3.42 13.33
CA LYS A 61 11.78 -3.15 13.85
C LYS A 61 12.76 -4.21 13.37
N GLY A 62 12.35 -5.49 13.40
CA GLY A 62 13.11 -6.60 12.85
C GLY A 62 13.40 -6.40 11.36
N PHE A 63 12.36 -6.10 10.58
CA PHE A 63 12.45 -5.85 9.14
C PHE A 63 13.49 -4.78 8.82
N PHE A 64 13.32 -3.56 9.32
CA PHE A 64 14.25 -2.48 8.97
C PHE A 64 15.66 -2.79 9.47
N LYS A 65 15.81 -3.30 10.69
CA LYS A 65 17.13 -3.68 11.22
C LYS A 65 17.80 -4.71 10.32
N ASN A 66 17.12 -5.79 9.97
CA ASN A 66 17.67 -6.89 9.18
C ASN A 66 17.99 -6.45 7.75
N ILE A 67 17.10 -5.69 7.11
CA ILE A 67 17.31 -5.22 5.73
C ILE A 67 18.46 -4.21 5.64
N PHE A 68 18.59 -3.28 6.60
CA PHE A 68 19.69 -2.31 6.57
C PHE A 68 21.05 -2.89 6.99
N THR A 69 21.08 -4.00 7.72
CA THR A 69 22.34 -4.59 8.23
C THR A 69 22.78 -5.84 7.48
N ASN A 70 21.83 -6.69 7.06
CA ASN A 70 22.07 -8.05 6.57
C ASN A 70 21.13 -8.43 5.41
N LEU A 71 20.88 -7.52 4.46
CA LEU A 71 19.97 -7.75 3.32
C LEU A 71 20.20 -9.08 2.62
N ASP A 72 21.46 -9.40 2.29
CA ASP A 72 21.78 -10.60 1.52
C ASP A 72 21.44 -11.88 2.29
N GLN A 73 21.73 -11.90 3.60
CA GLN A 73 21.39 -13.02 4.48
C GLN A 73 19.88 -13.14 4.70
N GLU A 74 19.17 -12.02 4.78
CA GLU A 74 17.72 -11.99 4.98
C GLU A 74 16.99 -12.60 3.78
N VAL A 75 17.30 -12.14 2.56
CA VAL A 75 16.73 -12.70 1.32
C VAL A 75 17.15 -14.17 1.15
N SER A 76 18.36 -14.52 1.60
CA SER A 76 18.82 -15.92 1.58
C SER A 76 18.08 -16.82 2.56
N SER A 77 17.63 -16.28 3.68
CA SER A 77 17.11 -17.11 4.75
C SER A 77 15.75 -17.71 4.37
N ALA A 78 15.30 -18.74 5.08
CA ALA A 78 13.92 -19.22 4.95
C ALA A 78 12.89 -18.26 5.59
N HIS A 79 13.34 -17.13 6.16
CA HIS A 79 12.48 -16.17 6.82
C HIS A 79 11.49 -15.53 5.85
N THR A 80 10.28 -15.29 6.33
CA THR A 80 9.21 -14.59 5.62
C THR A 80 8.51 -13.65 6.57
N TYR A 81 8.30 -12.41 6.12
CA TYR A 81 7.49 -11.44 6.85
C TYR A 81 6.01 -11.71 6.65
N SER A 82 5.21 -11.49 7.70
CA SER A 82 3.77 -11.74 7.71
C SER A 82 3.04 -10.90 6.65
N TYR A 83 1.98 -11.47 6.06
CA TYR A 83 1.15 -10.74 5.09
C TYR A 83 0.55 -9.46 5.68
N LYS A 84 0.23 -9.47 6.99
CA LYS A 84 -0.30 -8.30 7.71
C LYS A 84 0.72 -7.16 7.73
N PHE A 85 1.96 -7.47 8.10
CA PHE A 85 3.03 -6.48 8.10
C PHE A 85 3.33 -5.97 6.69
N ILE A 86 3.46 -6.87 5.70
CA ILE A 86 3.70 -6.47 4.30
C ILE A 86 2.58 -5.56 3.79
N ALA A 87 1.31 -5.92 4.00
CA ALA A 87 0.17 -5.10 3.60
C ALA A 87 0.16 -3.74 4.31
N SER A 88 0.50 -3.70 5.61
CA SER A 88 0.66 -2.46 6.36
C SER A 88 1.79 -1.58 5.81
N LEU A 89 2.92 -2.17 5.45
CA LEU A 89 4.08 -1.45 4.92
C LEU A 89 3.80 -0.87 3.53
N VAL A 90 3.26 -1.68 2.62
CA VAL A 90 2.88 -1.24 1.27
C VAL A 90 1.76 -0.20 1.34
N GLY A 91 0.76 -0.40 2.21
CA GLY A 91 -0.31 0.57 2.44
C GLY A 91 0.20 1.91 2.96
N ALA A 92 1.12 1.89 3.93
CA ALA A 92 1.77 3.11 4.43
C ALA A 92 2.57 3.83 3.33
N GLY A 93 3.28 3.08 2.48
CA GLY A 93 3.99 3.63 1.32
C GLY A 93 3.05 4.29 0.30
N ILE A 94 1.93 3.63 -0.05
CA ILE A 94 0.92 4.19 -0.97
C ILE A 94 0.28 5.46 -0.38
N LEU A 95 -0.05 5.45 0.91
CA LEU A 95 -0.59 6.62 1.60
C LEU A 95 0.42 7.79 1.59
N LEU A 96 1.69 7.50 1.87
CA LEU A 96 2.75 8.50 1.83
C LEU A 96 2.88 9.09 0.41
N LEU A 97 2.88 8.23 -0.61
CA LEU A 97 2.90 8.64 -2.01
C LEU A 97 1.71 9.55 -2.36
N LEU A 98 0.50 9.20 -1.93
CA LEU A 98 -0.68 10.03 -2.14
C LEU A 98 -0.48 11.44 -1.54
N ILE A 99 0.07 11.53 -0.33
CA ILE A 99 0.37 12.81 0.32
C ILE A 99 1.37 13.62 -0.51
N PHE A 100 2.46 13.01 -0.98
CA PHE A 100 3.44 13.68 -1.85
C PHE A 100 2.79 14.19 -3.15
N LEU A 101 1.98 13.37 -3.82
CA LEU A 101 1.31 13.76 -5.07
C LEU A 101 0.34 14.92 -4.85
N LEU A 102 -0.41 14.92 -3.75
CA LEU A 102 -1.32 16.03 -3.42
C LEU A 102 -0.58 17.35 -3.18
N ILE A 103 0.67 17.33 -2.75
CA ILE A 103 1.48 18.54 -2.54
C ILE A 103 2.20 18.96 -3.83
N ILE A 104 2.79 18.01 -4.56
CA ILE A 104 3.58 18.28 -5.78
C ILE A 104 2.69 18.75 -6.93
N VAL A 105 1.49 18.17 -7.09
CA VAL A 105 0.60 18.51 -8.20
C VAL A 105 -0.11 19.85 -7.92
N PRO A 106 0.08 20.88 -8.76
CA PRO A 106 -0.54 22.19 -8.58
C PRO A 106 -2.07 22.11 -8.77
N ALA A 107 -2.80 23.03 -8.14
CA ALA A 107 -4.27 23.09 -8.23
C ALA A 107 -4.76 23.66 -9.57
N ASP A 108 -3.99 24.58 -10.16
CA ASP A 108 -4.39 25.37 -11.32
C ASP A 108 -3.72 24.84 -12.59
N ILE A 109 -4.16 23.67 -13.05
CA ILE A 109 -3.69 23.06 -14.29
C ILE A 109 -4.58 23.50 -15.45
N SER A 110 -4.53 24.80 -15.79
CA SER A 110 -5.27 25.44 -16.91
C SER A 110 -6.81 25.29 -16.86
N PHE A 111 -7.54 26.23 -17.47
CA PHE A 111 -9.02 26.22 -17.45
C PHE A 111 -9.62 25.01 -18.18
N PHE A 112 -8.91 24.44 -19.15
CA PHE A 112 -9.31 23.27 -19.96
C PHE A 112 -8.52 22.00 -19.64
N GLY A 113 -7.66 22.03 -18.62
CA GLY A 113 -6.83 20.88 -18.29
C GLY A 113 -7.55 19.83 -17.44
N PRO A 114 -7.00 18.61 -17.34
CA PRO A 114 -7.52 17.59 -16.43
C PRO A 114 -7.57 18.11 -15.00
N SER A 115 -8.48 17.61 -14.16
CA SER A 115 -8.53 18.03 -12.76
C SER A 115 -7.33 17.52 -11.96
N LYS A 116 -6.97 18.23 -10.88
CA LYS A 116 -5.85 17.82 -10.00
C LYS A 116 -6.03 16.39 -9.49
N SER A 117 -7.25 16.01 -9.13
CA SER A 117 -7.57 14.66 -8.68
C SER A 117 -7.33 13.63 -9.79
N SER A 118 -7.74 13.92 -11.03
CA SER A 118 -7.50 13.02 -12.17
C SER A 118 -6.01 12.72 -12.36
N ILE A 119 -5.16 13.74 -12.32
CA ILE A 119 -3.70 13.55 -12.42
C ILE A 119 -3.18 12.70 -11.26
N VAL A 120 -3.54 13.05 -10.02
CA VAL A 120 -3.07 12.33 -8.82
C VAL A 120 -3.49 10.86 -8.87
N PHE A 121 -4.75 10.58 -9.22
CA PHE A 121 -5.25 9.21 -9.33
C PHE A 121 -4.60 8.44 -10.47
N SER A 122 -4.40 9.07 -11.64
CA SER A 122 -3.73 8.42 -12.78
C SER A 122 -2.30 8.01 -12.44
N VAL A 123 -1.53 8.91 -11.83
CA VAL A 123 -0.15 8.64 -11.41
C VAL A 123 -0.11 7.55 -10.32
N LEU A 124 -0.96 7.65 -9.30
CA LEU A 124 -1.04 6.67 -8.22
C LEU A 124 -1.41 5.28 -8.74
N PHE A 125 -2.42 5.20 -9.61
CA PHE A 125 -2.83 3.94 -10.23
C PHE A 125 -1.73 3.36 -11.13
N SER A 126 -1.04 4.20 -11.91
CA SER A 126 0.08 3.78 -12.76
C SER A 126 1.23 3.17 -11.94
N ILE A 127 1.55 3.76 -10.78
CA ILE A 127 2.60 3.25 -9.88
C ILE A 127 2.17 1.92 -9.24
N ILE A 128 0.94 1.82 -8.73
CA ILE A 128 0.40 0.58 -8.14
C ILE A 128 0.37 -0.54 -9.19
N PHE A 129 -0.09 -0.23 -10.40
CA PHE A 129 -0.13 -1.17 -11.52
C PHE A 129 1.29 -1.64 -11.87
N SER A 130 2.26 -0.74 -11.98
CA SER A 130 3.66 -1.07 -12.28
C SER A 130 4.28 -1.97 -11.20
N LEU A 131 3.98 -1.70 -9.92
CA LEU A 131 4.42 -2.53 -8.79
C LEU A 131 3.85 -3.95 -8.86
N ALA A 132 2.53 -4.06 -9.06
CA ALA A 132 1.85 -5.34 -9.19
C ALA A 132 2.34 -6.13 -10.41
N LEU A 133 2.57 -5.44 -11.52
CA LEU A 133 3.05 -6.02 -12.77
C LEU A 133 4.47 -6.59 -12.62
N LEU A 134 5.41 -5.81 -12.07
CA LEU A 134 6.78 -6.29 -11.86
C LEU A 134 6.86 -7.44 -10.85
N PHE A 135 6.04 -7.40 -9.79
CA PHE A 135 5.90 -8.54 -8.90
C PHE A 135 5.34 -9.78 -9.64
N GLY A 136 4.32 -9.60 -10.48
CA GLY A 136 3.71 -10.65 -11.29
C GLY A 136 4.69 -11.31 -12.25
N ILE A 137 5.52 -10.51 -12.95
CA ILE A 137 6.59 -11.01 -13.83
C ILE A 137 7.60 -11.82 -13.01
N THR A 138 8.05 -11.27 -11.89
CA THR A 138 9.03 -11.93 -11.00
C THR A 138 8.49 -13.27 -10.52
N LEU A 139 7.26 -13.29 -10.02
CA LEU A 139 6.59 -14.50 -9.55
C LEU A 139 6.41 -15.53 -10.67
N GLY A 140 5.98 -15.09 -11.86
CA GLY A 140 5.78 -15.96 -13.02
C GLY A 140 7.08 -16.65 -13.44
N ILE A 141 8.19 -15.90 -13.51
CA ILE A 141 9.50 -16.45 -13.88
C ILE A 141 10.04 -17.36 -12.78
N VAL A 142 9.95 -16.95 -11.50
CA VAL A 142 10.38 -17.80 -10.38
C VAL A 142 9.62 -19.12 -10.38
N LYS A 143 8.29 -19.10 -10.58
CA LYS A 143 7.47 -20.30 -10.68
C LYS A 143 7.77 -21.16 -11.91
N LEU A 144 8.17 -20.54 -13.02
CA LEU A 144 8.63 -21.24 -14.21
C LEU A 144 9.95 -22.00 -13.93
N LEU A 145 10.88 -21.38 -13.22
CA LEU A 145 12.18 -21.95 -12.87
C LEU A 145 12.09 -22.99 -11.75
N ASN A 146 11.24 -22.76 -10.75
CA ASN A 146 11.02 -23.65 -9.62
C ASN A 146 9.60 -23.54 -9.05
N THR A 147 8.88 -24.65 -9.01
CA THR A 147 7.48 -24.70 -8.55
C THR A 147 7.32 -24.71 -7.03
N ASN A 148 8.37 -25.06 -6.29
CA ASN A 148 8.34 -25.30 -4.84
C ASN A 148 8.48 -24.01 -4.02
N ILE A 149 9.01 -22.93 -4.61
CA ILE A 149 9.13 -21.64 -3.91
C ILE A 149 7.72 -21.07 -3.70
N GLY A 150 7.36 -20.81 -2.44
CA GLY A 150 6.05 -20.28 -2.06
C GLY A 150 5.86 -18.82 -2.47
N VAL A 151 4.64 -18.44 -2.88
CA VAL A 151 4.30 -17.04 -3.25
C VAL A 151 4.62 -16.06 -2.13
N HIS A 152 4.37 -16.48 -0.87
CA HIS A 152 4.65 -15.68 0.31
C HIS A 152 6.13 -15.27 0.42
N LYS A 153 7.03 -16.22 0.15
CA LYS A 153 8.48 -16.01 0.18
C LYS A 153 8.90 -15.01 -0.90
N VAL A 154 8.42 -15.21 -2.13
CA VAL A 154 8.70 -14.29 -3.24
C VAL A 154 8.19 -12.89 -2.94
N LEU A 155 6.99 -12.74 -2.38
CA LEU A 155 6.43 -11.44 -2.01
C LEU A 155 7.25 -10.77 -0.90
N SER A 156 7.59 -11.52 0.15
CA SER A 156 8.42 -11.05 1.26
C SER A 156 9.77 -10.54 0.75
N ASP A 157 10.49 -11.34 -0.02
CA ASP A 157 11.81 -10.98 -0.53
C ASP A 157 11.75 -9.83 -1.55
N PHE A 158 10.69 -9.77 -2.37
CA PHE A 158 10.46 -8.68 -3.30
C PHE A 158 10.27 -7.34 -2.57
N VAL A 159 9.48 -7.32 -1.49
CA VAL A 159 9.28 -6.10 -0.69
C VAL A 159 10.57 -5.72 0.05
N SER A 160 11.26 -6.71 0.62
CA SER A 160 12.55 -6.54 1.30
C SER A 160 13.61 -5.91 0.42
N PHE A 161 13.84 -6.46 -0.78
CA PHE A 161 14.86 -5.95 -1.68
C PHE A 161 14.50 -4.58 -2.27
N ASN A 162 13.23 -4.36 -2.60
CA ASN A 162 12.77 -3.08 -3.15
C ASN A 162 12.65 -1.95 -2.11
N LEU A 163 13.01 -2.20 -0.84
CA LEU A 163 13.05 -1.15 0.18
C LEU A 163 13.99 -0.02 -0.22
N PHE A 164 15.18 -0.32 -0.75
CA PHE A 164 16.17 0.69 -1.14
C PHE A 164 15.68 1.53 -2.33
N SER A 165 15.13 0.88 -3.35
CA SER A 165 14.50 1.57 -4.48
C SER A 165 13.40 2.52 -4.00
N THR A 166 12.51 2.04 -3.12
CA THR A 166 11.43 2.84 -2.53
C THR A 166 11.96 4.00 -1.68
N GLY A 167 13.04 3.79 -0.92
CA GLY A 167 13.71 4.83 -0.15
C GLY A 167 14.24 5.95 -1.05
N PHE A 168 14.99 5.61 -2.10
CA PHE A 168 15.47 6.59 -3.08
C PHE A 168 14.34 7.35 -3.77
N PHE A 169 13.21 6.68 -4.05
CA PHE A 169 12.03 7.30 -4.63
C PHE A 169 11.49 8.43 -3.73
N PHE A 170 11.24 8.13 -2.45
CA PHE A 170 10.69 9.11 -1.52
C PHE A 170 11.67 10.24 -1.19
N VAL A 171 12.97 9.94 -1.10
CA VAL A 171 13.99 11.00 -0.98
C VAL A 171 13.98 11.88 -2.23
N GLY A 172 13.89 11.30 -3.42
CA GLY A 172 13.72 12.05 -4.67
C GLY A 172 12.49 12.95 -4.68
N LEU A 173 11.33 12.45 -4.24
CA LEU A 173 10.10 13.25 -4.08
C LEU A 173 10.26 14.37 -3.05
N LEU A 174 11.01 14.14 -1.96
CA LEU A 174 11.35 15.18 -0.99
C LEU A 174 12.17 16.31 -1.64
N PHE A 175 13.15 15.97 -2.48
CA PHE A 175 13.93 16.95 -3.25
C PHE A 175 13.07 17.71 -4.27
N ALA A 176 12.06 17.05 -4.86
CA ALA A 176 11.09 17.71 -5.72
C ALA A 176 10.28 18.75 -4.94
N LEU A 177 9.86 18.45 -3.70
CA LEU A 177 9.14 19.38 -2.83
C LEU A 177 9.94 20.64 -2.48
N ILE A 178 11.25 20.49 -2.19
CA ILE A 178 12.12 21.64 -1.90
C ILE A 178 12.60 22.38 -3.16
N LYS A 179 12.00 22.09 -4.32
CA LYS A 179 12.27 22.73 -5.62
C LYS A 179 13.73 22.57 -6.10
N VAL A 180 14.32 21.41 -5.88
CA VAL A 180 15.63 21.02 -6.42
C VAL A 180 15.44 19.91 -7.48
N PRO A 181 14.94 20.24 -8.68
CA PRO A 181 14.43 19.25 -9.63
C PRO A 181 15.53 18.35 -10.21
N SER A 182 16.74 18.86 -10.46
CA SER A 182 17.82 18.07 -11.05
C SER A 182 18.24 16.92 -10.14
N PHE A 183 18.37 17.19 -8.83
CA PHE A 183 18.73 16.16 -7.85
C PHE A 183 17.57 15.18 -7.62
N ALA A 184 16.33 15.70 -7.55
CA ALA A 184 15.14 14.87 -7.48
C ALA A 184 15.05 13.89 -8.66
N ALA A 185 15.26 14.37 -9.89
CA ALA A 185 15.20 13.55 -11.09
C ALA A 185 16.26 12.43 -11.09
N ILE A 186 17.50 12.72 -10.67
CA ILE A 186 18.56 11.71 -10.56
C ILE A 186 18.17 10.61 -9.55
N LEU A 187 17.65 10.98 -8.38
CA LEU A 187 17.24 10.01 -7.37
C LEU A 187 16.03 9.17 -7.79
N ILE A 188 15.04 9.79 -8.44
CA ILE A 188 13.87 9.08 -8.98
C ILE A 188 14.30 8.12 -10.08
N LEU A 189 15.20 8.54 -10.98
CA LEU A 189 15.75 7.67 -12.02
C LEU A 189 16.52 6.49 -11.42
N LEU A 190 17.37 6.75 -10.42
CA LEU A 190 18.09 5.70 -9.70
C LEU A 190 17.14 4.70 -9.04
N SER A 191 16.07 5.20 -8.41
CA SER A 191 15.03 4.36 -7.82
C SER A 191 14.40 3.43 -8.85
N ILE A 192 14.00 3.96 -10.02
CA ILE A 192 13.40 3.17 -11.11
C ILE A 192 14.37 2.11 -11.62
N LEU A 193 15.65 2.47 -11.81
CA LEU A 193 16.68 1.51 -12.23
C LEU A 193 16.85 0.37 -11.22
N LEU A 194 16.94 0.69 -9.92
CA LEU A 194 17.03 -0.32 -8.87
C LEU A 194 15.79 -1.21 -8.81
N PHE A 195 14.60 -0.63 -9.06
CA PHE A 195 13.34 -1.37 -9.10
C PHE A 195 13.30 -2.39 -10.26
N VAL A 196 13.80 -1.99 -11.43
CA VAL A 196 13.90 -2.86 -12.62
C VAL A 196 14.99 -3.93 -12.45
N VAL A 197 16.09 -3.65 -11.75
CA VAL A 197 17.14 -4.67 -11.52
C VAL A 197 16.76 -5.70 -10.45
N SER A 198 15.84 -5.36 -9.54
CA SER A 198 15.41 -6.21 -8.42
C SER A 198 15.02 -7.66 -8.79
N PRO A 199 14.19 -7.92 -9.82
CA PRO A 199 13.84 -9.29 -10.22
C PRO A 199 15.06 -10.13 -10.61
N ILE A 200 16.07 -9.52 -11.24
CA ILE A 200 17.30 -10.20 -11.65
C ILE A 200 18.07 -10.67 -10.42
N TYR A 201 18.23 -9.80 -9.42
CA TYR A 201 18.86 -10.16 -8.16
C TYR A 201 18.14 -11.34 -7.49
N LEU A 202 16.82 -11.27 -7.34
CA LEU A 202 16.05 -12.35 -6.71
C LEU A 202 16.21 -13.69 -7.45
N MET A 203 16.17 -13.68 -8.78
CA MET A 203 16.36 -14.89 -9.58
C MET A 203 17.75 -15.50 -9.37
N THR A 204 18.81 -14.69 -9.42
CA THR A 204 20.19 -15.16 -9.19
C THR A 204 20.40 -15.65 -7.78
N LYS A 205 19.72 -15.04 -6.80
CA LYS A 205 19.81 -15.47 -5.41
C LYS A 205 19.13 -16.81 -5.23
N TYR A 206 17.91 -16.97 -5.72
CA TYR A 206 17.17 -18.22 -5.65
C TYR A 206 17.85 -19.36 -6.41
N SER A 207 18.54 -19.10 -7.51
CA SER A 207 19.25 -20.15 -8.25
C SER A 207 20.39 -20.78 -7.46
N ASN A 208 20.96 -20.05 -6.49
CA ASN A 208 22.00 -20.57 -5.60
C ASN A 208 21.44 -21.40 -4.44
N GLN A 209 20.14 -21.30 -4.18
CA GLN A 209 19.51 -21.90 -2.99
C GLN A 209 18.58 -23.05 -3.34
N PHE A 210 17.89 -22.92 -4.46
CA PHE A 210 16.92 -23.87 -4.92
C PHE A 210 17.38 -24.47 -6.25
N ASN A 211 17.18 -25.77 -6.40
CA ASN A 211 17.44 -26.44 -7.66
C ASN A 211 16.42 -25.97 -8.70
N PHE A 212 16.87 -25.13 -9.64
CA PHE A 212 16.04 -24.71 -10.75
C PHE A 212 15.96 -25.81 -11.81
N ARG A 213 14.81 -25.91 -12.48
CA ARG A 213 14.58 -26.85 -13.59
C ARG A 213 15.46 -26.52 -14.80
N PHE A 214 15.81 -25.25 -14.96
CA PHE A 214 16.62 -24.71 -16.05
C PHE A 214 17.61 -23.68 -15.51
N GLN A 215 18.65 -23.37 -16.28
CA GLN A 215 19.65 -22.37 -15.89
C GLN A 215 19.01 -20.99 -15.71
N VAL A 216 19.41 -20.26 -14.65
CA VAL A 216 18.87 -18.93 -14.31
C VAL A 216 18.99 -17.91 -15.44
N VAL A 217 20.01 -18.06 -16.30
CA VAL A 217 20.23 -17.21 -17.48
C VAL A 217 18.99 -17.15 -18.37
N TYR A 218 18.28 -18.26 -18.57
CA TYR A 218 17.05 -18.28 -19.38
C TYR A 218 15.94 -17.44 -18.73
N GLY A 219 15.82 -17.49 -17.39
CA GLY A 219 14.87 -16.64 -16.65
C GLY A 219 15.18 -15.15 -16.81
N ILE A 220 16.46 -14.78 -16.79
CA ILE A 220 16.91 -13.39 -16.99
C ILE A 220 16.63 -12.93 -18.43
N LEU A 221 16.87 -13.78 -19.43
CA LEU A 221 16.54 -13.45 -20.83
C LEU A 221 15.03 -13.25 -21.03
N ILE A 222 14.20 -14.14 -20.48
CA ILE A 222 12.74 -14.01 -20.51
C ILE A 222 12.32 -12.72 -19.80
N TYR A 223 12.92 -12.41 -18.65
CA TYR A 223 12.68 -11.17 -17.93
C TYR A 223 12.91 -9.95 -18.82
N PHE A 224 14.05 -9.86 -19.50
CA PHE A 224 14.34 -8.72 -20.39
C PHE A 224 13.34 -8.60 -21.53
N VAL A 225 12.94 -9.71 -22.17
CA VAL A 225 11.94 -9.69 -23.25
C VAL A 225 10.60 -9.19 -22.74
N VAL A 226 10.10 -9.77 -21.65
CA VAL A 226 8.79 -9.42 -21.06
C VAL A 226 8.80 -7.99 -20.55
N ALA A 227 9.85 -7.58 -19.82
CA ALA A 227 10.00 -6.23 -19.31
C ALA A 227 10.09 -5.19 -20.44
N SER A 228 10.77 -5.48 -21.54
CA SER A 228 10.88 -4.57 -22.69
C SER A 228 9.53 -4.36 -23.39
N ILE A 229 8.75 -5.44 -23.59
CA ILE A 229 7.40 -5.36 -24.16
C ILE A 229 6.50 -4.50 -23.28
N ILE A 230 6.52 -4.76 -21.97
CA ILE A 230 5.71 -4.04 -21.00
C ILE A 230 6.11 -2.57 -20.90
N LEU A 231 7.40 -2.28 -20.80
CA LEU A 231 7.91 -0.92 -20.71
C LEU A 231 7.53 -0.13 -21.96
N ARG A 232 7.57 -0.75 -23.13
CA ARG A 232 7.09 -0.14 -24.37
C ARG A 232 5.59 0.19 -24.32
N ILE A 233 4.75 -0.73 -23.86
CA ILE A 233 3.30 -0.49 -23.71
C ILE A 233 3.03 0.67 -22.74
N LEU A 234 3.75 0.73 -21.62
CA LEU A 234 3.60 1.80 -20.64
C LEU A 234 4.04 3.16 -21.19
N ILE A 235 5.12 3.20 -21.96
CA ILE A 235 5.59 4.41 -22.63
C ILE A 235 4.58 4.87 -23.69
N GLU A 236 4.10 3.97 -24.54
CA GLU A 236 3.09 4.30 -25.57
C GLU A 236 1.82 4.87 -24.94
N LYS A 237 1.35 4.28 -23.83
CA LYS A 237 0.24 4.83 -23.05
C LYS A 237 0.54 6.25 -22.55
N SER A 238 1.69 6.46 -21.92
CA SER A 238 2.06 7.78 -21.37
C SER A 238 2.22 8.84 -22.47
N ILE A 239 2.71 8.47 -23.65
CA ILE A 239 2.83 9.37 -24.80
C ILE A 239 1.45 9.70 -25.36
N SER A 240 0.57 8.70 -25.54
CA SER A 240 -0.81 8.92 -25.97
C SER A 240 -1.53 9.90 -25.05
N ASP A 241 -1.47 9.67 -23.74
CA ASP A 241 -2.12 10.53 -22.74
C ASP A 241 -1.61 11.98 -22.81
N SER A 242 -0.32 12.19 -23.12
CA SER A 242 0.25 13.55 -23.27
C SER A 242 -0.08 14.21 -24.61
N LEU A 243 -0.13 13.44 -25.70
CA LEU A 243 -0.55 13.93 -27.01
C LEU A 243 -2.03 14.32 -27.01
N ASP A 244 -2.88 13.59 -26.30
CA ASP A 244 -4.30 13.92 -26.17
C ASP A 244 -4.50 15.26 -25.45
N ILE A 245 -3.70 15.55 -24.40
CA ILE A 245 -3.70 16.84 -23.71
C ILE A 245 -3.25 17.98 -24.65
N VAL A 246 -2.20 17.74 -25.46
CA VAL A 246 -1.72 18.73 -26.42
C VAL A 246 -2.75 18.99 -27.52
N ASN A 247 -3.37 17.93 -28.05
CA ASN A 247 -4.42 18.05 -29.06
C ASN A 247 -5.63 18.82 -28.52
N SER A 248 -6.09 18.54 -27.30
CA SER A 248 -7.21 19.29 -26.70
C SER A 248 -6.90 20.78 -26.56
N LEU A 249 -5.65 21.14 -26.28
CA LEU A 249 -5.23 22.55 -26.20
C LEU A 249 -5.14 23.24 -27.57
N LEU A 250 -4.88 22.48 -28.64
CA LEU A 250 -4.76 23.01 -30.01
C LEU A 250 -6.11 23.12 -30.73
N THR A 251 -7.09 22.26 -30.41
CA THR A 251 -8.42 22.28 -31.03
C THR A 251 -9.40 23.28 -30.42
N ASP A 252 -9.08 23.85 -29.26
CA ASP A 252 -9.87 24.91 -28.60
C ASP A 252 -9.46 26.35 -29.01
N TYR A 253 -8.64 26.49 -30.07
CA TYR A 253 -8.28 27.77 -30.71
C TYR A 253 -8.78 27.85 -32.16
#